data_AF-A0A9P5QH58-F1
#
_entry.id   AF-A0A9P5QH58-F1
#
_cell.length_a   1.000
_cell.length_b   1.000
_cell.length_c   1.000
_cell.angle_alpha   90.00
_cell.angle_beta   90.00
_cell.angle_gamma   90.00
#
_symmetry.space_group_name_H-M   'P 1'
#
loop_
_entity.id
_entity.type
_entity.pdbx_description
1 polymer ?
#
loop_
_entity_poly.entity_id
_entity_poly.type
_entity_poly.pdbx_seq_one_letter_code
_entity_poly.pdbx_strand_id
1 'polypeptide(L)'
;MVGIANPPNPEKYRELSDDRTHFRLTIGDHNESWYVVSTPNNQLCWGLTTQLPASETKEQRFRNSEWGPEGLDSMLKEYQGLPCAFGGNMKDLFDSTPKDLISKVFLEEKVFQTWYHGRAVLIGDACHKILPGAGQGTPE
;
A
#
# COMPACT_ATOMS: atom_id res chain seq x y z
N MET A 1 -0.96 1.57 -3.68
CA MET A 1 -2.25 2.03 -3.14
C MET A 1 -2.43 1.48 -1.75
N VAL A 2 -3.04 2.24 -0.85
CA VAL A 2 -3.35 1.82 0.52
C VAL A 2 -4.75 2.27 0.90
N GLY A 3 -5.39 1.57 1.82
CA GLY A 3 -6.69 1.98 2.34
C GLY A 3 -7.06 1.38 3.68
N ILE A 4 -8.14 1.90 4.27
CA ILE A 4 -8.68 1.47 5.57
C ILE A 4 -10.13 1.02 5.38
N ALA A 5 -10.34 -0.29 5.38
CA ALA A 5 -11.65 -0.90 5.26
C ALA A 5 -12.35 -0.97 6.62
N ASN A 6 -13.68 -0.82 6.60
CA ASN A 6 -14.57 -1.12 7.71
C ASN A 6 -15.45 -2.31 7.32
N PRO A 7 -14.97 -3.55 7.46
CA PRO A 7 -15.66 -4.71 6.90
C PRO A 7 -17.02 -4.89 7.60
N PRO A 8 -18.13 -5.05 6.84
CA PRO A 8 -19.47 -5.12 7.42
C PRO A 8 -19.72 -6.44 8.18
N ASN A 9 -18.89 -7.47 7.94
CA ASN A 9 -18.95 -8.74 8.64
C ASN A 9 -17.59 -9.09 9.26
N PRO A 10 -17.33 -8.68 10.51
CA PRO A 10 -16.09 -9.00 11.21
C PRO A 10 -15.88 -10.51 11.40
N GLU A 11 -16.94 -11.33 11.49
CA GLU A 11 -16.80 -12.78 11.67
C GLU A 11 -16.14 -13.48 10.48
N LYS A 12 -16.24 -12.87 9.29
CA LYS A 12 -15.51 -13.33 8.09
C LYS A 12 -13.99 -13.21 8.28
N TYR A 13 -13.53 -12.25 9.08
CA TYR A 13 -12.13 -11.92 9.31
C TYR A 13 -11.78 -12.21 10.77
N ARG A 14 -11.47 -13.47 11.06
CA ARG A 14 -11.23 -13.96 12.44
C ARG A 14 -10.15 -13.17 13.16
N GLU A 15 -9.21 -12.60 12.42
CA GLU A 15 -8.11 -11.77 12.89
C GLU A 15 -8.56 -10.44 13.53
N LEU A 16 -9.81 -10.00 13.29
CA LEU A 16 -10.39 -8.82 13.96
C LEU A 16 -10.83 -9.10 15.40
N SER A 17 -11.07 -10.37 15.75
CA SER A 17 -11.50 -10.78 17.09
C SER A 17 -10.33 -11.09 18.03
N ASP A 18 -9.10 -11.04 17.52
CA ASP A 18 -7.88 -11.30 18.28
C ASP A 18 -7.44 -10.04 19.04
N ASP A 19 -6.78 -10.21 20.18
CA ASP A 19 -6.24 -9.10 20.97
C ASP A 19 -4.91 -8.56 20.39
N ARG A 20 -4.37 -9.22 19.36
CA ARG A 20 -3.15 -8.84 18.65
C ARG A 20 -3.44 -8.34 17.24
N THR A 21 -2.61 -7.41 16.78
CA THR A 21 -2.54 -7.07 15.36
C THR A 21 -1.93 -8.22 14.58
N HIS A 22 -2.65 -8.65 13.55
CA HIS A 22 -2.18 -9.58 12.54
C HIS A 22 -1.72 -8.80 11.33
N PHE A 23 -0.58 -9.19 10.78
CA PHE A 23 -0.06 -8.66 9.52
C PHE A 23 0.20 -9.84 8.58
N ARG A 24 -0.35 -9.79 7.37
CA ARG A 24 -0.05 -10.77 6.31
C ARG A 24 0.35 -10.05 5.04
N LEU A 25 1.52 -10.40 4.53
CA LEU A 25 2.03 -9.99 3.22
C LEU A 25 1.91 -11.16 2.25
N THR A 26 1.37 -10.88 1.07
CA THR A 26 1.37 -11.78 -0.07
C THR A 26 2.27 -11.21 -1.15
N ILE A 27 3.16 -12.05 -1.67
CA ILE A 27 4.03 -11.77 -2.80
C ILE A 27 3.40 -12.49 -3.98
N GLY A 28 2.95 -11.73 -4.98
CA GLY A 28 2.37 -12.28 -6.20
C GLY A 28 3.43 -12.63 -7.24
N ASP A 29 2.99 -13.30 -8.31
CA ASP A 29 3.88 -13.81 -9.36
C ASP A 29 4.33 -12.74 -10.36
N HIS A 30 3.66 -11.57 -10.36
CA HIS A 30 3.80 -10.54 -11.40
C HIS A 30 4.24 -9.18 -10.86
N ASN A 31 5.36 -9.14 -10.13
CA ASN A 31 5.94 -7.91 -9.55
C ASN A 31 4.98 -7.13 -8.62
N GLU A 32 3.98 -7.82 -8.11
CA GLU A 32 2.94 -7.28 -7.26
C GLU A 32 3.05 -7.88 -5.87
N SER A 33 2.70 -7.08 -4.88
CA SER A 33 2.57 -7.53 -3.50
C SER A 33 1.44 -6.79 -2.85
N TRP A 34 0.75 -7.45 -1.94
CA TRP A 34 -0.30 -6.83 -1.16
C TRP A 34 -0.28 -7.34 0.26
N TYR A 35 -0.77 -6.52 1.18
CA TYR A 35 -0.85 -6.87 2.57
C TYR A 35 -2.20 -6.49 3.16
N VAL A 36 -2.55 -7.15 4.26
CA VAL A 36 -3.70 -6.83 5.10
C VAL A 36 -3.24 -6.85 6.55
N VAL A 37 -3.74 -5.89 7.33
CA VAL A 37 -3.40 -5.69 8.74
C VAL A 37 -4.68 -5.51 9.55
N SER A 38 -4.82 -6.23 10.66
CA SER A 38 -5.88 -5.94 11.62
C SER A 38 -5.50 -4.77 12.51
N THR A 39 -6.40 -3.80 12.61
CA THR A 39 -6.25 -2.62 13.45
C THR A 39 -7.41 -2.52 14.44
N PRO A 40 -7.26 -1.73 15.52
CA PRO A 40 -8.33 -1.52 16.50
C PRO A 40 -9.63 -1.05 15.84
N ASN A 41 -10.75 -1.21 16.55
CA ASN A 41 -12.10 -0.82 16.12
C ASN A 41 -12.66 -1.62 14.93
N ASN A 42 -12.29 -2.90 14.81
CA ASN A 42 -12.75 -3.79 13.72
C ASN A 42 -12.41 -3.25 12.32
N GLN A 43 -11.24 -2.64 12.17
CA GLN A 43 -10.78 -2.07 10.92
C GLN A 43 -9.69 -2.96 10.30
N LEU A 44 -9.65 -2.96 8.96
CA LEU A 44 -8.59 -3.63 8.21
C LEU A 44 -7.85 -2.60 7.36
N CYS A 45 -6.56 -2.40 7.65
CA CYS A 45 -5.69 -1.68 6.73
C CYS A 45 -5.21 -2.63 5.64
N TRP A 46 -5.12 -2.14 4.41
CA TRP A 46 -4.60 -2.92 3.30
C TRP A 46 -3.68 -2.07 2.43
N GLY A 47 -2.78 -2.73 1.73
CA GLY A 47 -1.92 -2.08 0.76
C GLY A 47 -1.64 -2.99 -0.43
N LEU A 48 -1.47 -2.38 -1.58
CA LEU A 48 -1.12 -3.01 -2.85
C LEU A 48 0.04 -2.22 -3.47
N THR A 49 1.08 -2.94 -3.87
CA THR A 49 2.26 -2.38 -4.52
C THR A 49 2.53 -3.16 -5.79
N THR A 50 2.72 -2.45 -6.90
CA THR A 50 3.13 -3.02 -8.19
C THR A 50 4.45 -2.37 -8.58
N GLN A 51 5.48 -3.15 -8.88
CA GLN A 51 6.75 -2.63 -9.37
C GLN A 51 6.66 -2.45 -10.89
N LEU A 52 6.96 -1.23 -11.34
CA LEU A 52 6.96 -0.91 -12.76
C LEU A 52 8.35 -1.10 -13.37
N PRO A 53 8.45 -1.61 -14.61
CA PRO A 53 9.73 -1.72 -15.29
C PRO A 53 10.30 -0.34 -15.62
N ALA A 54 11.64 -0.24 -15.64
CA ALA A 54 12.34 1.03 -15.85
C ALA A 54 11.92 1.77 -17.15
N SER A 55 11.52 1.05 -18.19
CA SER A 55 11.00 1.58 -19.45
C SER A 55 9.72 2.41 -19.28
N GLU A 56 8.85 2.04 -18.35
CA GLU A 56 7.55 2.68 -18.11
C GLU A 56 7.65 3.84 -17.10
N THR A 57 8.72 3.88 -16.30
CA THR A 57 8.89 4.90 -15.24
C THR A 57 9.04 6.33 -15.77
N LYS A 58 9.52 6.55 -17.00
CA LYS A 58 9.72 7.91 -17.55
C LYS A 58 8.43 8.59 -17.96
N GLU A 59 7.49 7.84 -18.51
CA GLU A 59 6.19 8.37 -18.98
C GLU A 59 5.21 8.58 -17.82
N GLN A 60 5.26 7.72 -16.80
CA GLN A 60 4.36 7.84 -15.64
C GLN A 60 4.74 8.96 -14.66
N ARG A 61 6.03 9.36 -14.58
CA ARG A 61 6.52 10.44 -13.69
C ARG A 61 5.81 11.79 -13.88
N PHE A 62 5.24 12.05 -15.06
CA PHE A 62 4.62 13.33 -15.42
C PHE A 62 3.09 13.30 -15.50
N ARG A 63 2.46 12.14 -15.29
CA ARG A 63 1.00 12.00 -15.43
C ARG A 63 0.29 12.36 -14.14
N ASN A 64 -0.08 13.64 -14.02
CA ASN A 64 -0.92 14.14 -12.93
C ASN A 64 -2.35 13.54 -12.92
N SER A 65 -2.81 12.94 -14.02
CA SER A 65 -4.14 12.33 -14.13
C SER A 65 -4.33 11.10 -13.23
N GLU A 66 -3.25 10.44 -12.82
CA GLU A 66 -3.32 9.24 -11.97
C GLU A 66 -3.58 9.54 -10.49
N TRP A 67 -3.48 10.81 -10.09
CA TRP A 67 -3.87 11.30 -8.76
C TRP A 67 -5.37 11.66 -8.70
N GLY A 68 -6.05 11.62 -9.85
CA GLY A 68 -7.49 11.83 -9.94
C GLY A 68 -8.29 10.55 -9.67
N PRO A 69 -9.60 10.67 -9.39
CA PRO A 69 -10.47 9.54 -9.07
C PRO A 69 -10.51 8.43 -10.15
N GLU A 70 -10.31 8.79 -11.42
CA GLU A 70 -10.34 7.86 -12.55
C GLU A 70 -9.19 6.84 -12.50
N GLY A 71 -7.99 7.28 -12.09
CA GLY A 71 -6.83 6.41 -11.93
C GLY A 71 -6.96 5.43 -10.76
N LEU A 72 -7.78 5.79 -9.77
CA LEU A 72 -8.09 4.94 -8.63
C LEU A 72 -9.05 3.81 -9.03
N ASP A 73 -10.16 4.14 -9.70
CA ASP A 73 -11.19 3.16 -10.07
C ASP A 73 -10.64 2.07 -11.02
N SER A 74 -9.74 2.43 -11.95
CA SER A 74 -9.09 1.46 -12.85
C SER A 74 -8.23 0.45 -12.07
N MET A 75 -7.42 0.92 -11.12
CA MET A 75 -6.54 0.06 -10.33
C MET A 75 -7.37 -0.84 -9.39
N LEU A 76 -8.39 -0.31 -8.74
CA LEU A 76 -9.28 -1.13 -7.90
C LEU A 76 -9.94 -2.27 -8.72
N LYS A 77 -10.37 -1.99 -9.95
CA LYS A 77 -10.99 -2.98 -10.83
C LYS A 77 -10.01 -4.08 -11.27
N GLU A 78 -8.76 -3.72 -11.55
CA GLU A 78 -7.71 -4.67 -11.94
C GLU A 78 -7.42 -5.68 -10.83
N TYR A 79 -7.32 -5.21 -9.59
CA TYR A 79 -6.84 -6.02 -8.47
C TYR A 79 -7.94 -6.61 -7.58
N GLN A 80 -9.22 -6.38 -7.89
CA GLN A 80 -10.35 -6.85 -7.08
C GLN A 80 -10.38 -8.38 -6.90
N GLY A 81 -9.83 -9.13 -7.86
CA GLY A 81 -9.82 -10.59 -7.86
C GLY A 81 -8.74 -11.21 -6.98
N LEU A 82 -7.77 -10.43 -6.49
CA LEU A 82 -6.68 -10.95 -5.66
C LEU A 82 -7.21 -11.56 -4.36
N PRO A 83 -6.66 -12.68 -3.88
CA PRO A 83 -7.10 -13.29 -2.63
C PRO A 83 -6.72 -12.41 -1.44
N CYS A 84 -7.65 -12.26 -0.50
CA CYS A 84 -7.37 -11.59 0.77
C CYS A 84 -6.79 -12.63 1.75
N ALA A 85 -5.64 -12.33 2.34
CA ALA A 85 -4.97 -13.26 3.25
C ALA A 85 -5.77 -13.55 4.53
N PHE A 86 -6.74 -12.71 4.92
CA PHE A 86 -7.66 -12.94 6.04
C PHE A 86 -8.99 -13.62 5.62
N GLY A 87 -9.17 -13.88 4.32
CA GLY A 87 -10.36 -14.55 3.76
C GLY A 87 -11.14 -13.68 2.77
N GLY A 88 -11.71 -14.32 1.74
CA GLY A 88 -12.37 -13.62 0.64
C GLY A 88 -11.37 -13.07 -0.39
N ASN A 89 -11.71 -11.96 -1.02
CA ASN A 89 -10.86 -11.30 -2.01
C ASN A 89 -10.67 -9.80 -1.68
N MET A 90 -9.78 -9.14 -2.41
CA MET A 90 -9.50 -7.72 -2.23
C MET A 90 -10.71 -6.84 -2.58
N LYS A 91 -11.62 -7.29 -3.46
CA LYS A 91 -12.88 -6.59 -3.75
C LYS A 91 -13.68 -6.30 -2.48
N ASP A 92 -13.77 -7.28 -1.57
CA ASP A 92 -14.51 -7.12 -0.32
C ASP A 92 -13.98 -5.97 0.52
N LEU A 93 -12.64 -5.80 0.55
CA LEU A 93 -11.98 -4.69 1.24
C LEU A 93 -12.19 -3.37 0.50
N PHE A 94 -12.09 -3.37 -0.83
CA PHE A 94 -12.28 -2.18 -1.64
C PHE A 94 -13.71 -1.62 -1.51
N ASP A 95 -14.72 -2.49 -1.58
CA ASP A 95 -16.13 -2.12 -1.45
C ASP A 95 -16.46 -1.58 -0.05
N SER A 96 -15.73 -2.03 0.98
CA SER A 96 -15.90 -1.60 2.38
C SER A 96 -14.94 -0.49 2.81
N THR A 97 -14.15 0.06 1.89
CA THR A 97 -13.25 1.19 2.15
C THR A 97 -13.91 2.48 1.65
N PRO A 98 -14.19 3.47 2.53
CA PRO A 98 -14.61 4.80 2.11
C PRO A 98 -13.61 5.40 1.11
N LYS A 99 -14.08 5.99 0.01
CA LYS A 99 -13.20 6.46 -1.08
C LYS A 99 -12.16 7.50 -0.62
N ASP A 100 -12.52 8.32 0.38
CA ASP A 100 -11.64 9.30 1.02
C ASP A 100 -10.54 8.66 1.89
N LEU A 101 -10.67 7.39 2.24
CA LEU A 101 -9.68 6.59 2.96
C LEU A 101 -8.86 5.70 2.02
N ILE A 102 -8.87 5.94 0.71
CA ILE A 102 -7.98 5.28 -0.25
C ILE A 102 -6.95 6.26 -0.78
N SER A 103 -5.67 5.90 -0.70
CA SER A 103 -4.57 6.70 -1.22
C SER A 103 -3.77 5.91 -2.25
N LYS A 104 -3.63 6.48 -3.46
CA LYS A 104 -2.69 6.01 -4.47
C LYS A 104 -1.44 6.89 -4.42
N VAL A 105 -0.28 6.27 -4.28
CA VAL A 105 1.02 6.96 -4.20
C VAL A 105 1.98 6.30 -5.17
N PHE A 106 2.64 7.11 -6.00
CA PHE A 106 3.77 6.67 -6.81
C PHE A 106 5.05 6.78 -5.98
N LEU A 107 5.77 5.67 -5.83
CA LEU A 107 7.00 5.61 -5.05
C LEU A 107 8.19 5.44 -5.99
N GLU A 108 9.14 6.37 -5.89
CA GLU A 108 10.44 6.26 -6.55
C GLU A 108 11.49 6.02 -5.47
N GLU A 109 12.19 4.89 -5.54
CA GLU A 109 13.36 4.64 -4.72
C GLU A 109 14.54 5.45 -5.29
N LYS A 110 15.15 6.28 -4.45
CA LYS A 110 16.37 7.02 -4.79
C LYS A 110 17.44 6.68 -3.78
N VAL A 111 18.57 6.20 -4.28
CA VAL A 111 19.77 5.96 -3.49
C VAL A 111 20.78 7.05 -3.80
N PHE A 112 21.08 7.88 -2.80
CA PHE A 112 22.10 8.91 -2.92
C PHE A 112 23.48 8.36 -2.55
N GLN A 113 24.53 8.80 -3.26
CA GLN A 113 25.91 8.39 -2.98
C GLN A 113 26.41 8.94 -1.64
N THR A 114 25.96 10.14 -1.24
CA THR A 114 26.28 10.76 0.05
C THR A 114 25.02 11.42 0.61
N TRP A 115 24.96 11.53 1.93
CA TRP A 115 23.81 12.09 2.68
C TRP A 115 24.14 13.43 3.32
N TYR A 116 25.23 14.08 2.93
CA TYR A 116 25.66 15.37 3.49
C TYR A 116 26.28 16.25 2.41
N HIS A 117 26.20 17.55 2.62
CA HIS A 117 26.90 18.55 1.82
C HIS A 117 27.24 19.76 2.70
N GLY A 118 28.54 20.01 2.91
CA GLY A 118 29.01 21.06 3.82
C GLY A 118 28.54 20.82 5.25
N ARG A 119 27.63 21.68 5.74
CA ARG A 119 27.04 21.59 7.09
C ARG A 119 25.60 21.09 7.10
N ALA A 120 25.06 20.68 5.95
CA ALA A 120 23.72 20.12 5.82
C ALA A 120 23.78 18.60 5.68
N VAL A 121 22.81 17.91 6.28
CA VAL A 121 22.66 16.45 6.23
C VAL A 121 21.21 16.09 5.85
N LEU A 122 21.05 14.98 5.13
CA LEU A 122 19.76 14.35 4.84
C LEU A 122 19.48 13.29 5.91
N ILE A 123 18.24 13.20 6.36
CA ILE A 123 17.75 12.20 7.32
C ILE A 123 16.35 11.72 6.92
N GLY A 124 15.96 10.52 7.38
CA GLY A 124 14.63 9.95 7.13
C GLY A 124 14.32 9.78 5.65
N ASP A 125 13.08 10.07 5.23
CA ASP A 125 12.62 9.93 3.85
C ASP A 125 13.39 10.80 2.83
N ALA A 126 14.04 11.88 3.29
CA ALA A 126 14.92 12.69 2.45
C ALA A 126 16.21 11.95 2.05
N CYS A 127 16.52 10.86 2.76
CA CYS A 127 17.79 10.18 2.77
C CYS A 127 17.67 8.72 2.27
N HIS A 128 16.66 8.01 2.79
CA HIS A 128 16.34 6.63 2.47
C HIS A 128 14.82 6.48 2.33
N LYS A 129 14.28 6.72 1.13
CA LYS A 129 12.85 6.50 0.87
C LYS A 129 12.59 5.01 0.74
N ILE A 130 12.20 4.38 1.85
CA ILE A 130 11.91 2.95 1.94
C ILE A 130 10.48 2.70 1.46
N LEU A 131 10.26 1.64 0.68
CA LEU A 131 8.92 1.22 0.28
C LEU A 131 8.10 0.79 1.52
N PRO A 132 6.85 1.26 1.70
CA PRO A 132 6.01 0.90 2.83
C PRO A 132 5.84 -0.61 3.03
N GLY A 133 5.88 -1.40 1.93
CA GLY A 133 5.80 -2.86 2.00
C GLY A 133 6.95 -3.54 2.76
N ALA A 134 8.09 -2.85 2.95
CA ALA A 134 9.18 -3.35 3.77
C ALA A 134 8.96 -3.14 5.27
N GLY A 135 8.04 -2.24 5.68
CA GLY A 135 7.74 -1.98 7.10
C GLY A 135 8.88 -1.35 7.90
N GLN A 136 9.94 -0.83 7.26
CA GLN A 136 11.16 -0.33 7.93
C GLN A 136 11.31 1.20 7.92
N GLY A 137 10.25 1.94 7.59
CA GLY A 137 10.33 3.41 7.44
C GLY A 137 10.68 4.17 8.73
N THR A 138 10.33 3.63 9.89
CA THR A 138 10.64 4.23 11.19
C THR A 138 10.90 3.13 12.20
N PRO A 139 12.16 2.88 12.60
CA PRO A 139 12.47 2.09 13.79
C PRO A 139 12.06 2.89 15.04
N GLU A 140 11.51 2.21 16.06
CA GLU A 140 11.27 2.79 17.41
C GLU A 140 12.56 3.36 18.04
#